data_AF-A0A1Q3GGR4-F1
#
_entry.id   AF-A0A1Q3GGR4-F1
#
_cell.length_a   1.000
_cell.length_b   1.000
_cell.length_c   1.000
_cell.angle_alpha   90.00
_cell.angle_beta   90.00
_cell.angle_gamma   90.00
#
_symmetry.space_group_name_H-M   'P 1'
#
loop_
_entity.id
_entity.type
_entity.pdbx_description
1 polymer ?
#
loop_
_entity_poly.entity_id
_entity_poly.type
_entity_poly.pdbx_seq_one_letter_code
_entity_poly.pdbx_strand_id
1 'polypeptide(L)'
;MIQIATIIFLITLCSLLFLAKNKGQIKVSHLSKTLVLPHHRLPQIIRPKVPLETQQKLSFTKQYFNPKELLAWKVKLEEVMIDSKPYLNPTLTLADLATILQTDNLTTSRIIHEGFQLCFYDFINTYRIEHFVQLSKSENYQYYTTLGLAYEAGFNAKSTFYKVFKKLKNTTPAMYLKLIHENKNK
;
A
#
# COMPACT_ATOMS: atom_id res chain seq x y z
N MET A 1 -5.15 50.74 -25.34
CA MET A 1 -4.20 50.27 -24.31
C MET A 1 -4.85 49.93 -22.96
N ILE A 2 -6.01 50.51 -22.60
CA ILE A 2 -6.65 50.30 -21.28
C ILE A 2 -7.24 48.88 -21.11
N GLN A 3 -7.73 48.24 -22.18
CA GLN A 3 -8.40 46.92 -22.09
C GLN A 3 -7.48 45.73 -21.75
N ILE A 4 -6.20 45.76 -22.14
CA ILE A 4 -5.29 44.63 -21.87
C ILE A 4 -4.86 44.63 -20.40
N ALA A 5 -4.60 45.81 -19.83
CA ALA A 5 -4.26 45.97 -18.43
C ALA A 5 -5.41 45.52 -17.51
N THR A 6 -6.67 45.78 -17.88
CA THR A 6 -7.84 45.34 -17.12
C THR A 6 -8.04 43.83 -17.13
N ILE A 7 -7.72 43.16 -18.25
CA ILE A 7 -7.84 41.69 -18.35
C ILE A 7 -6.77 41.00 -17.50
N ILE A 8 -5.52 41.48 -17.53
CA ILE A 8 -4.44 40.92 -16.71
C ILE A 8 -4.75 41.12 -15.22
N PHE A 9 -5.26 42.28 -14.83
CA PHE A 9 -5.67 42.55 -13.44
C PHE A 9 -6.81 41.64 -13.00
N LEU A 10 -7.78 41.35 -13.86
CA LEU A 10 -8.87 40.42 -13.55
C LEU A 10 -8.39 38.97 -13.42
N ILE A 11 -7.44 38.53 -14.25
CA ILE A 11 -6.89 37.16 -14.18
C ILE A 11 -6.04 37.00 -12.92
N THR A 12 -5.20 37.97 -12.58
CA THR A 12 -4.38 37.91 -11.35
C THR A 12 -5.25 38.03 -10.11
N LEU A 13 -6.25 38.92 -10.10
CA LEU A 13 -7.22 39.02 -9.02
C LEU A 13 -8.03 37.72 -8.88
N CYS A 14 -8.43 37.08 -9.98
CA CYS A 14 -9.15 35.81 -9.95
C CYS A 14 -8.28 34.66 -9.41
N SER A 15 -7.02 34.56 -9.82
CA SER A 15 -6.06 33.58 -9.29
C SER A 15 -5.73 33.82 -7.81
N LEU A 16 -5.60 35.09 -7.40
CA LEU A 16 -5.35 35.46 -6.00
C LEU A 16 -6.58 35.18 -5.12
N LEU A 17 -7.79 35.49 -5.61
CA LEU A 17 -9.05 35.15 -4.94
C LEU A 17 -9.26 33.64 -4.89
N PHE A 18 -8.88 32.88 -5.93
CA PHE A 18 -8.94 31.43 -5.94
C PHE A 18 -8.00 30.81 -4.88
N LEU A 19 -6.77 31.33 -4.76
CA LEU A 19 -5.83 30.92 -3.71
C LEU A 19 -6.28 31.36 -2.31
N ALA A 20 -6.93 32.52 -2.19
CA ALA A 20 -7.47 33.01 -0.92
C ALA A 20 -8.72 32.23 -0.48
N LYS A 21 -9.60 31.84 -1.42
CA LYS A 21 -10.79 31.01 -1.12
C LYS A 21 -10.42 29.58 -0.70
N ASN A 22 -9.25 29.09 -1.11
CA ASN A 22 -8.81 27.73 -0.80
C ASN A 22 -7.93 27.62 0.47
N LYS A 23 -7.62 28.74 1.15
CA LYS A 23 -6.83 28.74 2.39
C LYS A 23 -7.64 28.58 3.69
N GLY A 24 -8.95 28.38 3.62
CA GLY A 24 -9.82 28.44 4.83
C GLY A 24 -10.99 27.47 4.91
N GLN A 25 -11.05 26.41 4.08
CA GLN A 25 -12.19 25.46 4.07
C GLN A 25 -11.79 23.98 4.12
N ILE A 26 -10.55 23.62 4.44
CA ILE A 26 -10.30 22.27 5.00
C ILE A 26 -10.66 22.33 6.48
N LYS A 27 -11.96 22.36 6.72
CA LYS A 27 -12.55 22.17 8.04
C LYS A 27 -12.37 20.68 8.36
N VAL A 28 -11.31 20.37 9.10
CA VAL A 28 -10.98 19.00 9.60
C VAL A 28 -11.98 18.59 10.70
N SER A 29 -13.28 18.68 10.43
CA SER A 29 -14.30 18.37 11.45
C SER A 29 -15.44 17.46 11.00
N HIS A 30 -15.49 16.99 9.75
CA HIS A 30 -16.56 16.06 9.33
C HIS A 30 -16.19 14.93 8.35
N LEU A 31 -14.91 14.67 8.08
CA LEU A 31 -14.47 13.51 7.26
C LEU A 31 -13.75 12.43 8.06
N SER A 32 -13.83 12.45 9.39
CA SER A 32 -13.29 11.41 10.28
C SER A 32 -14.20 10.19 10.46
N LYS A 33 -15.11 9.93 9.51
CA LYS A 33 -15.87 8.67 9.43
C LYS A 33 -15.95 8.27 7.96
N THR A 34 -15.39 7.10 7.64
CA THR A 34 -15.50 6.39 6.34
C THR A 34 -14.39 6.60 5.30
N LEU A 35 -13.13 6.64 5.73
CA LEU A 35 -12.05 5.89 5.05
C LEU A 35 -10.91 5.56 6.00
N VAL A 36 -11.26 5.16 7.23
CA VAL A 36 -10.35 4.35 8.03
C VAL A 36 -10.37 3.00 7.32
N LEU A 37 -9.33 2.67 6.55
CA LEU A 37 -9.02 1.27 6.28
C LEU A 37 -9.14 0.59 7.64
N PRO A 38 -10.02 -0.42 7.81
CA PRO A 38 -10.14 -1.08 9.10
C PRO A 38 -8.71 -1.40 9.54
N HIS A 39 -8.39 -1.21 10.82
CA HIS A 39 -7.29 -1.93 11.43
C HIS A 39 -7.64 -3.42 11.33
N HIS A 40 -7.59 -3.95 10.12
CA HIS A 40 -7.71 -5.34 9.81
C HIS A 40 -6.41 -5.87 10.37
N ARG A 41 -6.51 -6.50 11.54
CA ARG A 41 -5.49 -7.42 12.02
C ARG A 41 -5.01 -8.16 10.79
N LEU A 42 -3.77 -7.92 10.36
CA LEU A 42 -3.15 -8.72 9.32
C LEU A 42 -3.52 -10.18 9.64
N PRO A 43 -4.11 -10.93 8.70
CA PRO A 43 -4.51 -12.31 8.99
C PRO A 43 -3.32 -12.98 9.64
N GLN A 44 -3.54 -13.71 10.75
CA GLN A 44 -2.45 -14.45 11.39
C GLN A 44 -1.98 -15.50 10.39
N ILE A 45 -1.00 -15.14 9.56
CA ILE A 45 -0.42 -16.01 8.56
C ILE A 45 0.19 -17.16 9.36
N ILE A 46 -0.31 -18.38 9.12
CA ILE A 46 0.34 -19.60 9.60
C ILE A 46 1.79 -19.52 9.11
N ARG A 47 2.70 -19.39 10.08
CA ARG A 47 4.13 -19.22 9.87
C ARG A 47 4.62 -20.37 8.98
N PRO A 48 5.13 -20.15 7.76
CA PRO A 48 6.08 -21.10 7.22
C PRO A 48 7.31 -21.05 8.12
N LYS A 49 7.79 -22.21 8.58
CA LYS A 49 9.09 -22.31 9.25
C LYS A 49 10.12 -21.71 8.30
N VAL A 50 10.64 -20.54 8.65
CA VAL A 50 11.71 -19.89 7.88
C VAL A 50 12.87 -20.90 7.81
N PRO A 51 13.35 -21.27 6.62
CA PRO A 51 14.53 -22.12 6.50
C PRO A 51 15.68 -21.51 7.32
N LEU A 52 16.39 -22.34 8.09
CA LEU A 52 17.46 -21.92 8.99
C LEU A 52 18.52 -21.03 8.31
N GLU A 53 18.69 -21.16 7.00
CA GLU A 53 19.61 -20.37 6.18
C GLU A 53 19.33 -18.87 6.20
N THR A 54 18.08 -18.44 6.39
CA THR A 54 17.75 -17.00 6.52
C THR A 54 18.10 -16.47 7.93
N GLN A 55 18.10 -17.34 8.94
CA GLN A 55 18.38 -16.95 10.33
C GLN A 55 19.87 -16.62 10.56
N GLN A 56 20.76 -17.20 9.76
CA GLN A 56 22.21 -16.97 9.89
C GLN A 56 22.67 -15.59 9.38
N LYS A 57 21.91 -14.92 8.49
CA LYS A 57 22.29 -13.60 7.96
C LYS A 57 21.73 -12.41 8.76
N LEU A 58 20.80 -12.67 9.68
CA LEU A 58 20.16 -11.66 10.55
C LEU A 58 20.85 -11.50 11.93
N SER A 59 22.03 -12.08 12.13
CA SER A 59 22.78 -12.03 13.40
C SER A 59 23.47 -10.69 13.71
N PHE A 60 23.12 -9.61 13.01
CA PHE A 60 23.76 -8.31 13.21
C PHE A 60 23.11 -7.53 14.37
N THR A 61 23.83 -7.47 15.51
CA THR A 61 23.64 -6.59 16.69
C THR A 61 22.21 -6.51 17.25
N LYS A 62 21.98 -7.23 18.36
CA LYS A 62 20.72 -7.41 19.09
C LYS A 62 20.18 -6.14 19.79
N GLN A 63 20.16 -4.99 19.13
CA GLN A 63 19.52 -3.78 19.67
C GLN A 63 18.16 -3.61 19.00
N TYR A 64 17.13 -4.22 19.58
CA TYR A 64 15.74 -4.05 19.14
C TYR A 64 15.32 -2.57 19.20
N PHE A 65 14.37 -2.19 18.35
CA PHE A 65 13.75 -0.87 18.48
C PHE A 65 13.08 -0.75 19.85
N ASN A 66 13.20 0.42 20.48
CA ASN A 66 12.32 0.71 21.59
C ASN A 66 10.86 0.83 21.07
N PRO A 67 9.84 0.56 21.90
CA PRO A 67 8.46 0.51 21.43
C PRO A 67 7.96 1.79 20.74
N LYS A 68 8.42 2.96 21.19
CA LYS A 68 8.00 4.26 20.63
C LYS A 68 8.61 4.48 19.24
N GLU A 69 9.88 4.17 19.08
CA GLU A 69 10.59 4.27 17.80
C GLU A 69 10.04 3.28 16.79
N LEU A 70 9.80 2.03 17.19
CA LEU A 70 9.19 1.03 16.31
C LEU A 70 7.82 1.48 15.83
N LEU A 71 7.00 2.06 16.72
CA LEU A 71 5.70 2.58 16.35
C LEU A 71 5.81 3.72 15.32
N ALA A 72 6.74 4.65 15.51
CA ALA A 72 6.96 5.74 14.55
C ALA A 72 7.37 5.21 13.17
N TRP A 73 8.26 4.21 13.12
CA TRP A 73 8.65 3.56 11.87
C TRP A 73 7.51 2.80 11.20
N LYS A 74 6.66 2.12 11.98
CA LYS A 74 5.46 1.44 11.44
C LYS A 74 4.52 2.43 10.77
N VAL A 75 4.21 3.54 11.43
CA VAL A 75 3.34 4.59 10.89
C VAL A 75 3.92 5.13 9.58
N LYS A 76 5.21 5.53 9.59
CA LYS A 76 5.88 6.04 8.38
C LYS A 76 5.87 5.05 7.23
N LEU A 77 6.11 3.76 7.50
CA LEU A 77 6.06 2.73 6.47
C LEU A 77 4.64 2.52 5.95
N GLU A 78 3.62 2.47 6.82
CA GLU A 78 2.22 2.37 6.39
C GLU A 78 1.80 3.55 5.52
N GLU A 79 2.18 4.78 5.88
CA GLU A 79 1.94 6.00 5.08
C GLU A 79 2.57 5.88 3.68
N VAL A 80 3.84 5.47 3.60
CA VAL A 80 4.52 5.22 2.32
C VAL A 80 3.75 4.20 1.48
N MET A 81 3.25 3.13 2.08
CA MET A 81 2.51 2.09 1.38
C MET A 81 1.15 2.59 0.89
N ILE A 82 0.48 3.47 1.64
CA ILE A 82 -0.84 4.03 1.24
C ILE A 82 -0.69 5.07 0.14
N ASP A 83 0.25 6.01 0.31
CA ASP A 83 0.35 7.21 -0.54
C ASP A 83 1.08 6.92 -1.84
N SER A 84 2.28 6.35 -1.75
CA SER A 84 3.13 6.11 -2.94
C SER A 84 2.91 4.75 -3.59
N LYS A 85 2.27 3.81 -2.88
CA LYS A 85 1.95 2.45 -3.34
C LYS A 85 3.12 1.75 -4.05
N PRO A 86 4.32 1.70 -3.45
CA PRO A 86 5.52 1.18 -4.12
C PRO A 86 5.38 -0.30 -4.45
N TYR A 87 4.50 -1.03 -3.74
CA TYR A 87 4.18 -2.43 -4.03
C TYR A 87 3.61 -2.67 -5.42
N LEU A 88 3.07 -1.66 -6.10
CA LEU A 88 2.61 -1.77 -7.49
C LEU A 88 3.77 -1.89 -8.47
N ASN A 89 4.99 -1.49 -8.09
CA ASN A 89 6.17 -1.72 -8.90
C ASN A 89 6.54 -3.22 -8.85
N PRO A 90 6.50 -3.96 -9.99
CA PRO A 90 6.84 -5.37 -10.03
C PRO A 90 8.30 -5.68 -9.69
N THR A 91 9.21 -4.70 -9.84
CA THR A 91 10.64 -4.85 -9.56
C THR A 91 11.07 -4.28 -8.22
N LEU A 92 10.13 -3.85 -7.38
CA LEU A 92 10.42 -3.27 -6.06
C LEU A 92 11.36 -4.16 -5.23
N THR A 93 12.48 -3.58 -4.81
CA THR A 93 13.47 -4.20 -3.93
C THR A 93 13.44 -3.59 -2.53
N LEU A 94 14.10 -4.26 -1.58
CA LEU A 94 14.30 -3.72 -0.23
C LEU A 94 15.10 -2.41 -0.26
N ALA A 95 16.03 -2.27 -1.21
CA ALA A 95 16.85 -1.07 -1.38
C ALA A 95 16.00 0.12 -1.82
N ASP A 96 15.08 -0.09 -2.77
CA ASP A 96 14.16 0.96 -3.21
C ASP A 96 13.29 1.45 -2.04
N LEU A 97 12.76 0.52 -1.24
CA LEU A 97 11.95 0.87 -0.07
C LEU A 97 12.77 1.60 1.00
N ALA A 98 14.02 1.19 1.22
CA ALA A 98 14.93 1.86 2.13
C ALA A 98 15.22 3.30 1.69
N THR A 99 15.43 3.52 0.38
CA THR A 99 15.58 4.86 -0.19
C THR A 99 14.33 5.72 0.03
N ILE A 100 13.13 5.18 -0.19
CA ILE A 100 11.86 5.91 0.05
C ILE A 100 11.70 6.28 1.53
N LEU A 101 12.05 5.36 2.44
CA LEU A 101 12.01 5.60 3.88
C LEU A 101 13.14 6.49 4.40
N GLN A 102 14.13 6.82 3.56
CA GLN A 102 15.34 7.55 3.94
C GLN A 102 16.11 6.83 5.06
N THR A 103 16.31 5.53 4.90
CA THR A 103 17.07 4.68 5.81
C THR A 103 17.82 3.60 5.03
N ASP A 104 18.48 2.68 5.73
CA ASP A 104 19.24 1.59 5.12
C ASP A 104 18.45 0.26 5.06
N ASN A 105 19.00 -0.70 4.31
CA ASN A 105 18.38 -2.02 4.10
C ASN A 105 18.20 -2.81 5.40
N LEU A 106 19.17 -2.73 6.31
CA LEU A 106 19.13 -3.44 7.58
C LEU A 106 18.00 -2.86 8.44
N THR A 107 17.97 -1.55 8.60
CA THR A 107 16.91 -0.84 9.33
C THR A 107 15.53 -1.12 8.73
N THR A 108 15.38 -1.03 7.41
CA THR A 108 14.11 -1.33 6.72
C THR A 108 13.64 -2.77 6.95
N SER A 109 14.55 -3.73 6.79
CA SER A 109 14.24 -5.15 7.05
C SER A 109 13.81 -5.38 8.49
N ARG A 110 14.48 -4.72 9.44
CA ARG A 110 14.16 -4.79 10.87
C ARG A 110 12.82 -4.16 11.19
N ILE A 111 12.48 -3.01 10.61
CA ILE A 111 11.17 -2.38 10.78
C ILE A 111 10.06 -3.35 10.35
N ILE A 112 10.23 -4.01 9.20
CA ILE A 112 9.25 -4.98 8.69
C ILE A 112 9.16 -6.19 9.60
N HIS A 113 10.30 -6.78 9.98
CA HIS A 113 10.32 -7.97 10.82
C HIS A 113 9.81 -7.68 12.24
N GLU A 114 10.36 -6.69 12.94
CA GLU A 114 9.99 -6.39 14.33
C GLU A 114 8.56 -5.81 14.38
N GLY A 115 8.21 -4.93 13.44
CA GLY A 115 6.95 -4.18 13.45
C GLY A 115 5.75 -4.95 12.91
N PHE A 116 5.96 -5.83 11.92
CA PHE A 116 4.88 -6.54 11.21
C PHE A 116 5.01 -8.06 11.29
N GLN A 117 6.13 -8.59 11.81
CA GLN A 117 6.38 -10.04 11.93
C GLN A 117 6.37 -10.75 10.56
N LEU A 118 6.84 -10.06 9.52
CA LEU A 118 6.91 -10.56 8.15
C LEU A 118 8.34 -10.39 7.60
N CYS A 119 8.67 -11.16 6.56
CA CYS A 119 9.80 -10.82 5.70
C CYS A 119 9.35 -9.79 4.65
N PHE A 120 10.31 -9.11 4.00
CA PHE A 120 10.03 -8.12 2.96
C PHE A 120 9.04 -8.62 1.90
N TYR A 121 9.26 -9.82 1.34
CA TYR A 121 8.40 -10.36 0.29
C TYR A 121 6.98 -10.64 0.79
N ASP A 122 6.81 -11.18 1.99
CA ASP A 122 5.49 -11.44 2.57
C ASP A 122 4.75 -10.11 2.89
N PHE A 123 5.48 -9.09 3.33
CA PHE A 123 4.95 -7.76 3.58
C PHE A 123 4.40 -7.13 2.28
N ILE A 124 5.23 -7.01 1.25
CA ILE A 124 4.82 -6.43 -0.05
C ILE A 124 3.66 -7.21 -0.67
N ASN A 125 3.72 -8.54 -0.64
CA ASN A 125 2.70 -9.38 -1.23
C ASN A 125 1.35 -9.27 -0.52
N THR A 126 1.33 -8.94 0.78
CA THR A 126 0.07 -8.64 1.47
C THR A 126 -0.64 -7.45 0.83
N TYR A 127 0.07 -6.34 0.63
CA TYR A 127 -0.48 -5.15 -0.05
C TYR A 127 -0.90 -5.45 -1.48
N ARG A 128 -0.11 -6.21 -2.24
CA ARG A 128 -0.48 -6.60 -3.62
C ARG A 128 -1.78 -7.41 -3.65
N ILE A 129 -1.96 -8.38 -2.75
CA ILE A 129 -3.21 -9.16 -2.69
C ILE A 129 -4.40 -8.31 -2.26
N GLU A 130 -4.20 -7.39 -1.32
CA GLU A 130 -5.26 -6.45 -0.93
C GLU A 130 -5.66 -5.54 -2.08
N HIS A 131 -4.69 -5.03 -2.84
CA HIS A 131 -4.94 -4.22 -4.03
C HIS A 131 -5.67 -5.01 -5.11
N PHE A 132 -5.26 -6.26 -5.38
CA PHE A 132 -5.99 -7.16 -6.28
C PHE A 132 -7.46 -7.30 -5.88
N VAL A 133 -7.74 -7.45 -4.59
CA VAL A 133 -9.12 -7.57 -4.06
C VAL A 133 -9.90 -6.27 -4.23
N GLN A 134 -9.25 -5.11 -4.14
CA GLN A 134 -9.88 -3.82 -4.43
C GLN A 134 -10.22 -3.70 -5.91
N LEU A 135 -9.26 -4.01 -6.80
CA LEU A 135 -9.47 -3.98 -8.24
C LEU A 135 -10.58 -4.93 -8.68
N SER A 136 -10.64 -6.14 -8.12
CA SER A 136 -11.67 -7.12 -8.48
C SER A 136 -13.10 -6.73 -8.09
N LYS A 137 -13.26 -5.73 -7.22
CA LYS A 137 -14.57 -5.18 -6.83
C LYS A 137 -14.96 -3.97 -7.66
N SER A 138 -13.99 -3.32 -8.32
CA SER A 138 -14.16 -2.10 -9.11
C SER A 138 -14.82 -2.40 -10.45
N GLU A 139 -15.79 -1.56 -10.84
CA GLU A 139 -16.48 -1.66 -12.14
C GLU A 139 -15.54 -1.38 -13.32
N ASN A 140 -14.53 -0.53 -13.11
CA ASN A 140 -13.54 -0.17 -14.13
C ASN A 140 -12.71 -1.37 -14.61
N TYR A 141 -12.64 -2.43 -13.80
CA TYR A 141 -11.82 -3.61 -14.09
C TYR A 141 -12.67 -4.88 -14.29
N GLN A 142 -13.99 -4.76 -14.48
CA GLN A 142 -14.88 -5.92 -14.60
C GLN A 142 -14.56 -6.86 -15.78
N TYR A 143 -13.91 -6.32 -16.82
CA TYR A 143 -13.50 -7.09 -18.01
C TYR A 143 -12.07 -7.62 -17.94
N TYR A 144 -11.34 -7.30 -16.87
CA TYR A 144 -9.97 -7.79 -16.71
C TYR A 144 -9.98 -9.26 -16.34
N THR A 145 -9.07 -10.03 -16.94
CA THR A 145 -8.83 -11.40 -16.50
C THR A 145 -8.24 -11.40 -15.09
N THR A 146 -8.41 -12.49 -14.34
CA THR A 146 -7.76 -12.68 -13.04
C THR A 146 -6.25 -12.41 -13.08
N LEU A 147 -5.58 -12.81 -14.16
CA LEU A 147 -4.14 -12.57 -14.30
C LEU A 147 -3.83 -11.11 -14.63
N GLY A 148 -4.69 -10.45 -15.43
CA GLY A 148 -4.60 -9.01 -15.68
C GLY A 148 -4.68 -8.21 -14.38
N LEU A 149 -5.68 -8.49 -13.53
CA LEU A 149 -5.80 -7.89 -12.20
C LEU A 149 -4.57 -8.13 -11.30
N ALA A 150 -3.96 -9.31 -11.40
CA ALA A 150 -2.75 -9.62 -10.64
C ALA A 150 -1.55 -8.77 -11.12
N TYR A 151 -1.44 -8.52 -12.42
CA TYR A 151 -0.40 -7.66 -12.98
C TYR A 151 -0.61 -6.18 -12.61
N GLU A 152 -1.85 -5.69 -12.65
CA GLU A 152 -2.18 -4.36 -12.12
C GLU A 152 -1.85 -4.22 -10.64
N ALA A 153 -1.95 -5.32 -9.88
CA ALA A 153 -1.55 -5.36 -8.48
C ALA A 153 -0.04 -5.53 -8.24
N GLY A 154 0.79 -5.44 -9.28
CA GLY A 154 2.27 -5.44 -9.17
C GLY A 154 2.91 -6.84 -9.11
N PHE A 155 2.18 -7.92 -9.37
CA PHE A 155 2.81 -9.23 -9.57
C PHE A 155 3.51 -9.30 -10.93
N ASN A 156 4.67 -9.96 -11.01
CA ASN A 156 5.37 -10.21 -12.28
C ASN A 156 5.29 -11.68 -12.75
N ALA A 157 4.82 -12.58 -11.89
CA ALA A 157 4.79 -14.00 -12.16
C ALA A 157 3.47 -14.65 -11.71
N LYS A 158 2.84 -15.38 -12.63
CA LYS A 158 1.60 -16.13 -12.39
C LYS A 158 1.75 -17.07 -11.19
N SER A 159 2.79 -17.91 -11.17
CA SER A 159 3.01 -18.90 -10.11
C SER A 159 3.10 -18.25 -8.71
N THR A 160 3.81 -17.13 -8.59
CA THR A 160 3.92 -16.36 -7.36
C THR A 160 2.56 -15.82 -6.90
N PHE A 161 1.81 -15.19 -7.81
CA PHE A 161 0.47 -14.67 -7.51
C PHE A 161 -0.45 -15.77 -6.95
N TYR A 162 -0.61 -16.89 -7.67
CA TYR A 162 -1.51 -17.96 -7.23
C TYR A 162 -1.08 -18.57 -5.89
N LYS A 163 0.23 -18.75 -5.66
CA LYS A 163 0.77 -19.27 -4.40
C LYS A 163 0.47 -18.32 -3.23
N VAL A 164 0.77 -17.03 -3.40
CA VAL A 164 0.55 -16.00 -2.37
C VAL A 164 -0.93 -15.81 -2.11
N PHE A 165 -1.76 -15.73 -3.15
CA PHE A 165 -3.21 -15.56 -3.01
C PHE A 165 -3.81 -16.71 -2.20
N LYS A 166 -3.47 -17.96 -2.54
CA LYS A 166 -3.92 -19.13 -1.80
C LYS A 166 -3.44 -19.12 -0.34
N LYS A 167 -2.19 -18.70 -0.09
CA LYS A 167 -1.63 -18.56 1.27
C LYS A 167 -2.40 -17.51 2.10
N LEU A 168 -2.77 -16.38 1.52
CA LEU A 168 -3.37 -15.26 2.27
C LEU A 168 -4.90 -15.32 2.36
N LYS A 169 -5.57 -15.91 1.37
CA LYS A 169 -7.04 -15.98 1.30
C LYS A 169 -7.60 -17.38 1.53
N ASN A 170 -6.75 -18.39 1.71
CA ASN A 170 -7.13 -19.79 1.90
C ASN A 170 -8.05 -20.35 0.80
N THR A 171 -8.05 -19.74 -0.38
CA THR A 171 -8.87 -20.13 -1.53
C THR A 171 -8.18 -19.73 -2.83
N THR A 172 -8.66 -20.23 -3.96
CA THR A 172 -8.13 -19.83 -5.27
C THR A 172 -8.70 -18.47 -5.71
N PRO A 173 -7.97 -17.70 -6.53
CA PRO A 173 -8.49 -16.45 -7.08
C PRO A 173 -9.84 -16.63 -7.81
N ALA A 174 -9.98 -17.70 -8.60
CA ALA A 174 -11.21 -17.99 -9.34
C ALA A 174 -12.41 -18.22 -8.41
N MET A 175 -12.23 -19.02 -7.36
CA MET A 175 -13.29 -19.27 -6.38
C MET A 175 -13.64 -17.98 -5.60
N TYR A 176 -12.63 -17.20 -5.22
CA TYR A 176 -12.83 -15.91 -4.55
C TYR A 176 -13.65 -14.93 -5.41
N LEU A 177 -13.32 -14.81 -6.70
CA LEU A 177 -14.04 -13.94 -7.61
C LEU A 177 -15.47 -14.41 -7.84
N LYS A 178 -15.71 -15.73 -7.97
CA LYS A 178 -17.07 -16.28 -8.09
C LYS A 178 -17.95 -15.87 -6.91
N LEU A 179 -17.44 -16.00 -5.69
CA LEU A 179 -18.15 -15.60 -4.47
C LEU A 179 -18.48 -14.09 -4.45
N ILE A 180 -17.60 -13.23 -4.96
CA ILE A 180 -17.87 -11.79 -5.04
C ILE A 180 -18.98 -11.48 -6.04
N HIS A 181 -18.97 -12.12 -7.21
CA HIS A 181 -19.98 -11.88 -8.25
C HIS A 181 -21.37 -12.40 -7.81
N GLU A 182 -21.44 -13.56 -7.16
CA GLU A 182 -22.71 -14.09 -6.62
C GLU A 182 -23.32 -13.18 -5.55
N ASN A 183 -22.50 -12.52 -4.72
CA ASN A 183 -22.98 -11.57 -3.72
C ASN A 183 -23.42 -10.21 -4.30
N LYS A 184 -22.97 -9.82 -5.50
CA LYS A 184 -23.45 -8.59 -6.18
C LYS A 184 -24.82 -8.77 -6.83
N ASN A 185 -25.20 -10.02 -7.14
CA ASN A 185 -26.45 -10.36 -7.83
C ASN A 185 -27.60 -10.75 -6.87
N LYS A 186 -27.37 -10.64 -5.55
CA LYS A 186 -28.39 -10.81 -4.49
C LYS A 186 -28.70 -9.45 -3.89
#